data_AF-A0A2P8D790-F1
#
_entry.id   AF-A0A2P8D790-F1
#
_cell.length_a   1.000
_cell.length_b   1.000
_cell.length_c   1.000
_cell.angle_alpha   90.00
_cell.angle_beta   90.00
_cell.angle_gamma   90.00
#
_symmetry.space_group_name_H-M   'P 1'
#
loop_
_entity.id
_entity.type
_entity.pdbx_description
1 polymer ?
#
loop_
_entity_poly.entity_id
_entity_poly.type
_entity_poly.pdbx_seq_one_letter_code
_entity_poly.pdbx_strand_id
1 'polypeptide(L)'
;MTTHFRTTPPPIKQQAFIAVLALGFMILLYAPCTFVHKREQFRTGDLEVTLNSVYSRLAWQDFVFDKQLVLTYKEKTIKLHYESIEPEVYLYRKAKSIIILDRYSGANAYELTTLRLISAPDCLAVSDACEGFSKDTIAALGKPALVLSGF
;
A
#
# COMPACT_ATOMS: atom_id res chain seq x y z
N MET A 1 -29.49 47.15 38.47
CA MET A 1 -28.02 47.23 38.47
C MET A 1 -27.53 46.22 37.44
N THR A 2 -27.29 46.66 36.20
CA THR A 2 -27.01 45.78 35.06
C THR A 2 -25.66 46.18 34.49
N THR A 3 -24.62 45.42 34.84
CA THR A 3 -23.26 45.62 34.34
C THR A 3 -23.17 45.08 32.92
N HIS A 4 -23.16 45.99 31.94
CA HIS A 4 -22.79 45.66 30.57
C HIS A 4 -21.28 45.39 30.52
N PHE A 5 -20.89 44.12 30.44
CA PHE A 5 -19.52 43.74 30.11
C PHE A 5 -19.25 44.14 28.66
N ARG A 6 -18.51 45.23 28.49
CA ARG A 6 -18.03 45.68 27.18
C ARG A 6 -16.82 44.82 26.82
N THR A 7 -17.03 43.77 26.04
CA THR A 7 -15.95 43.01 25.42
C THR A 7 -15.28 43.90 24.39
N THR A 8 -14.11 44.45 24.72
CA THR A 8 -13.25 45.13 23.75
C THR A 8 -12.75 44.09 22.74
N PRO A 9 -12.83 44.36 21.42
CA PRO A 9 -12.31 43.44 20.43
C PRO A 9 -10.79 43.26 20.65
N PRO A 10 -10.25 42.04 20.49
CA PRO A 10 -8.83 41.79 20.65
C PRO A 10 -8.01 42.66 19.68
N PRO A 11 -6.80 43.07 20.05
CA PRO A 11 -5.96 43.93 19.22
C PRO A 11 -5.77 43.32 17.83
N ILE A 12 -5.77 44.17 16.79
CA ILE A 12 -5.74 43.80 15.37
C ILE A 12 -4.65 42.75 15.04
N LYS A 13 -3.49 42.82 15.71
CA LYS A 13 -2.39 41.85 15.56
C LYS A 13 -2.77 40.43 15.98
N GLN A 14 -3.59 40.30 17.01
CA GLN A 14 -4.05 39.01 17.55
C GLN A 14 -5.13 38.39 16.65
N GLN A 15 -6.02 39.22 16.07
CA GLN A 15 -6.99 38.79 15.06
C GLN A 15 -6.29 38.32 13.77
N ALA A 16 -5.28 39.04 13.31
CA ALA A 16 -4.48 38.64 12.16
C ALA A 16 -3.72 37.33 12.40
N PHE A 17 -3.17 37.13 13.60
CA PHE A 17 -2.47 35.89 13.96
C PHE A 17 -3.41 34.67 14.00
N ILE A 18 -4.60 34.82 14.60
CA ILE A 18 -5.63 33.76 14.62
C ILE A 18 -6.13 33.46 13.20
N ALA A 19 -6.31 34.49 12.36
CA ALA A 19 -6.72 34.30 10.98
C ALA A 19 -5.67 33.55 10.14
N VAL A 20 -4.37 33.83 10.33
CA VAL A 20 -3.28 33.11 9.64
C VAL A 20 -3.20 31.65 10.09
N LEU A 21 -3.36 31.38 11.39
CA LEU A 21 -3.41 30.01 11.91
C LEU A 21 -4.62 29.24 11.37
N ALA A 22 -5.79 29.88 11.31
CA ALA A 22 -7.00 29.28 10.75
C ALA A 22 -6.85 29.02 9.24
N LEU A 23 -6.24 29.95 8.49
CA LEU A 23 -5.97 29.76 7.07
C LEU A 23 -4.96 28.63 6.82
N GLY A 24 -3.90 28.57 7.63
CA GLY A 24 -2.89 27.51 7.57
C GLY A 24 -3.48 26.13 7.90
N PHE A 25 -4.37 26.05 8.89
CA PHE A 25 -5.10 24.83 9.23
C PHE A 25 -6.07 24.40 8.13
N MET A 26 -6.78 25.34 7.50
CA MET A 26 -7.63 25.05 6.35
C MET A 26 -6.80 24.55 5.15
N ILE A 27 -5.64 25.14 4.86
CA ILE A 27 -4.75 24.64 3.80
C ILE A 27 -4.26 23.21 4.11
N LEU A 28 -4.04 22.88 5.38
CA LEU A 28 -3.68 21.52 5.82
C LEU A 28 -4.84 20.52 5.68
N LEU A 29 -6.08 20.94 5.95
CA LEU A 29 -7.27 20.09 5.79
C LEU A 29 -7.72 19.92 4.33
N TYR A 30 -7.46 20.92 3.49
CA TYR A 30 -7.82 20.94 2.07
C TYR A 30 -6.62 20.64 1.15
N ALA A 31 -5.48 20.22 1.71
CA ALA A 31 -4.40 19.68 0.91
C ALA A 31 -4.96 18.51 0.10
N PRO A 32 -4.99 18.59 -1.24
CA PRO A 32 -5.57 17.54 -2.05
C PRO A 32 -4.85 16.23 -1.73
N CYS A 33 -5.61 15.16 -1.48
CA CYS A 33 -5.04 13.82 -1.42
C CYS A 33 -4.27 13.58 -2.72
N THR A 34 -2.94 13.65 -2.67
CA THR A 34 -2.12 13.32 -3.83
C THR A 34 -2.02 11.80 -3.88
N PHE A 35 -2.78 11.19 -4.78
CA PHE A 35 -2.65 9.79 -5.11
C PHE A 35 -1.44 9.60 -6.03
N VAL A 36 -0.50 8.77 -5.60
CA VAL A 36 0.65 8.38 -6.42
C VAL A 36 0.32 7.04 -7.06
N HIS A 37 0.34 6.99 -8.39
CA HIS A 37 0.21 5.76 -9.16
C HIS A 37 1.61 5.32 -9.62
N LYS A 38 1.99 4.09 -9.29
CA LYS A 38 3.23 3.47 -9.78
C LYS A 38 2.92 2.17 -10.49
N ARG A 39 3.67 1.90 -11.56
CA ARG A 39 3.62 0.65 -12.30
C ARG A 39 5.03 0.10 -12.45
N GLU A 40 5.27 -1.09 -11.92
CA GLU A 40 6.49 -1.86 -12.14
C GLU A 40 6.18 -3.08 -13.00
N GLN A 41 7.07 -3.39 -13.94
CA GLN A 41 6.97 -4.55 -14.80
C GLN A 41 8.26 -5.33 -14.78
N PHE A 42 8.13 -6.64 -14.72
CA PHE A 42 9.25 -7.56 -14.78
C PHE A 42 8.94 -8.73 -15.70
N ARG A 43 9.93 -9.14 -16.49
CA ARG A 43 9.81 -10.29 -17.39
C ARG A 43 11.02 -11.20 -17.24
N THR A 44 10.77 -12.49 -17.03
CA THR A 44 11.80 -13.53 -16.91
C THR A 44 11.42 -14.80 -17.67
N GLY A 45 11.94 -14.92 -18.89
CA GLY A 45 11.53 -15.97 -19.82
C GLY A 45 10.04 -15.86 -20.13
N ASP A 46 9.30 -16.93 -19.80
CA ASP A 46 7.86 -17.05 -20.06
C ASP A 46 6.96 -16.38 -19.02
N LEU A 47 7.53 -15.82 -17.95
CA LEU A 47 6.79 -15.16 -16.88
C LEU A 47 6.90 -13.64 -17.01
N GLU A 48 5.76 -12.98 -17.02
CA GLU A 48 5.60 -11.53 -16.92
C GLU A 48 4.81 -11.18 -15.66
N VAL A 49 5.28 -10.18 -14.92
CA VAL A 49 4.69 -9.71 -13.68
C VAL A 49 4.56 -8.20 -13.78
N THR A 50 3.35 -7.67 -13.60
CA THR A 50 3.08 -6.24 -13.50
C THR A 50 2.50 -5.94 -12.13
N LEU A 51 3.12 -5.05 -11.37
CA LEU A 51 2.57 -4.46 -10.15
C LEU A 51 2.11 -3.04 -10.44
N ASN A 52 0.82 -2.77 -10.27
CA ASN A 52 0.29 -1.42 -10.17
C ASN A 52 0.02 -1.13 -8.70
N SER A 53 0.53 -0.02 -8.17
CA SER A 53 0.28 0.40 -6.80
C SER A 53 -0.23 1.83 -6.77
N VAL A 54 -1.22 2.07 -5.90
CA VAL A 54 -1.75 3.39 -5.60
C VAL A 54 -1.61 3.65 -4.11
N TYR A 55 -1.07 4.81 -3.73
CA TYR A 55 -1.04 5.23 -2.34
C TYR A 55 -1.32 6.72 -2.19
N SER A 56 -1.89 7.09 -1.04
CA SER A 56 -2.12 8.48 -0.67
C SER A 56 -0.90 9.01 0.11
N ARG A 57 -0.42 10.20 -0.26
CA ARG A 57 0.76 10.85 0.37
C ARG A 57 0.36 11.96 1.35
N LEU A 58 -0.62 11.71 2.23
CA LEU A 58 -0.94 12.65 3.32
C LEU A 58 -0.28 12.19 4.62
N ALA A 59 0.51 13.08 5.23
CA ALA A 59 1.46 12.79 6.32
C ALA A 59 0.84 12.35 7.67
N TRP A 60 -0.48 12.18 7.75
CA TRP A 60 -1.20 11.91 8.99
C TRP A 60 -2.19 10.73 8.90
N GLN A 61 -2.31 10.08 7.74
CA GLN A 61 -3.12 8.87 7.56
C GLN A 61 -2.23 7.64 7.40
N ASP A 62 -2.70 6.51 7.94
CA ASP A 62 -2.07 5.21 7.77
C ASP A 62 -1.81 4.95 6.27
N PHE A 63 -0.55 4.68 5.93
CA PHE A 63 -0.15 4.42 4.55
C PHE A 63 -0.70 3.06 4.13
N VAL A 64 -1.86 3.05 3.47
CA VAL A 64 -2.39 1.86 2.81
C VAL A 64 -2.05 1.92 1.32
N PHE A 65 -1.34 0.90 0.86
CA PHE A 65 -1.02 0.64 -0.53
C PHE A 65 -2.11 -0.24 -1.12
N ASP A 66 -2.88 0.33 -2.05
CA ASP A 66 -3.72 -0.46 -2.94
C ASP A 66 -2.82 -1.06 -4.03
N LYS A 67 -2.72 -2.39 -4.07
CA LYS A 67 -1.84 -3.13 -4.98
C LYS A 67 -2.65 -4.04 -5.89
N GLN A 68 -2.45 -3.87 -7.19
CA GLN A 68 -2.91 -4.80 -8.20
C GLN A 68 -1.71 -5.49 -8.85
N LEU A 69 -1.64 -6.81 -8.68
CA LEU A 69 -0.60 -7.65 -9.27
C LEU A 69 -1.19 -8.47 -10.41
N VAL A 70 -0.62 -8.33 -11.61
CA VAL A 70 -0.99 -9.12 -12.79
C VAL A 70 0.17 -10.05 -13.11
N LEU A 71 -0.09 -11.36 -13.07
CA LEU A 71 0.88 -12.37 -13.47
C LEU A 71 0.43 -13.03 -14.76
N THR A 72 1.31 -13.07 -15.74
CA THR A 72 1.09 -13.75 -17.01
C THR A 72 2.19 -14.80 -17.20
N TYR A 73 1.80 -16.05 -17.38
CA TYR A 73 2.70 -17.13 -17.74
C TYR A 73 2.22 -17.80 -19.03
N LYS A 74 3.02 -17.68 -20.09
CA LYS A 74 2.64 -18.06 -21.46
C LYS A 74 1.35 -17.34 -21.88
N GLU A 75 0.23 -18.05 -21.95
CA GLU A 75 -1.09 -17.52 -22.37
C GLU A 75 -2.08 -17.37 -21.19
N LYS A 76 -1.66 -17.75 -19.97
CA LYS A 76 -2.51 -17.67 -18.79
C LYS A 76 -2.19 -16.41 -18.00
N THR A 77 -3.24 -15.74 -17.53
CA THR A 77 -3.12 -14.54 -16.72
C THR A 77 -3.99 -14.64 -15.48
N ILE A 78 -3.43 -14.23 -14.34
CA ILE A 78 -4.19 -13.98 -13.11
C ILE A 78 -4.01 -12.53 -12.69
N LYS A 79 -5.07 -11.97 -12.09
CA LYS A 79 -5.06 -10.64 -11.48
C LYS A 79 -5.37 -10.81 -10.01
N LEU A 80 -4.52 -10.26 -9.17
CA LEU A 80 -4.62 -10.26 -7.73
C LEU A 80 -4.73 -8.82 -7.26
N HIS A 81 -5.54 -8.59 -6.25
CA HIS A 81 -5.80 -7.28 -5.67
C HIS A 81 -5.78 -7.42 -4.16
N TYR A 82 -5.03 -6.53 -3.49
CA TYR A 82 -4.90 -6.52 -2.05
C TYR A 82 -4.41 -5.17 -1.55
N GLU A 83 -4.75 -4.88 -0.29
CA GLU A 83 -4.29 -3.72 0.44
C GLU A 83 -3.20 -4.14 1.43
N SER A 84 -2.15 -3.34 1.56
CA SER A 84 -1.04 -3.58 2.49
C SER A 84 -0.52 -2.27 3.05
N ILE A 85 0.01 -2.30 4.26
CA ILE A 85 0.79 -1.17 4.82
C ILE A 85 2.26 -1.22 4.38
N GLU A 86 2.68 -2.32 3.78
CA GLU A 86 4.03 -2.51 3.26
C GLU A 86 4.05 -2.14 1.77
N PRO A 87 5.12 -1.53 1.27
CA PRO A 87 5.21 -1.13 -0.13
C PRO A 87 5.71 -2.23 -1.06
N GLU A 88 6.39 -3.22 -0.49
CA GLU A 88 7.10 -4.26 -1.22
C GLU A 88 6.20 -5.49 -1.43
N VAL A 89 6.43 -6.17 -2.54
CA VAL A 89 5.88 -7.48 -2.84
C VAL A 89 7.04 -8.37 -3.27
N TYR A 90 7.18 -9.50 -2.60
CA TYR A 90 8.25 -10.46 -2.84
C TYR A 90 7.71 -11.60 -3.70
N LEU A 91 8.42 -11.92 -4.78
CA LEU A 91 8.11 -13.09 -5.60
C LEU A 91 9.24 -14.11 -5.51
N TYR A 92 8.88 -15.34 -5.14
CA TYR A 92 9.78 -16.48 -5.12
C TYR A 92 9.38 -17.44 -6.23
N ARG A 93 10.25 -17.58 -7.24
CA ARG A 93 10.07 -18.57 -8.29
C ARG A 93 10.67 -19.91 -7.85
N LYS A 94 9.86 -20.96 -7.84
CA LYS A 94 10.30 -22.35 -7.70
C LYS A 94 10.10 -23.09 -9.03
N ALA A 95 10.54 -24.35 -9.11
CA ALA A 95 10.53 -25.09 -10.37
C ALA A 95 9.13 -25.24 -11.01
N LYS A 96 8.08 -25.41 -10.18
CA LYS A 96 6.70 -25.64 -10.63
C LYS A 96 5.68 -24.66 -10.06
N SER A 97 6.12 -23.72 -9.23
CA SER A 97 5.25 -22.79 -8.55
C SER A 97 5.88 -21.41 -8.42
N ILE A 98 5.03 -20.42 -8.20
CA ILE A 98 5.43 -19.07 -7.82
C ILE A 98 4.76 -18.74 -6.48
N ILE A 99 5.55 -18.24 -5.55
CA ILE A 99 5.06 -17.75 -4.27
C ILE A 99 5.09 -16.24 -4.33
N ILE A 100 3.95 -15.62 -4.05
CA ILE A 100 3.80 -14.19 -3.92
C ILE A 100 3.62 -13.95 -2.42
N LEU A 101 4.45 -13.07 -1.88
CA LEU A 101 4.45 -12.72 -0.47
C LEU A 101 4.36 -11.20 -0.35
N ASP A 102 3.30 -10.76 0.32
CA ASP A 102 3.22 -9.45 0.92
C ASP A 102 3.48 -9.62 2.42
N ARG A 103 4.34 -8.77 2.98
CA ARG A 103 4.73 -8.92 4.38
C ARG A 103 3.55 -8.76 5.34
N TYR A 104 2.52 -8.01 4.99
CA TYR A 104 1.34 -7.82 5.84
C TYR A 104 0.14 -8.61 5.33
N SER A 105 -0.10 -8.59 4.02
CA SER A 105 -1.29 -9.23 3.44
C SER A 105 -1.17 -10.74 3.30
N GLY A 106 0.04 -11.29 3.38
CA GLY A 106 0.26 -12.73 3.50
C GLY A 106 1.01 -13.38 2.32
N ALA A 107 0.94 -14.72 2.22
CA ALA A 107 1.64 -15.49 1.19
C ALA A 107 0.75 -16.51 0.48
N ASN A 108 0.78 -16.50 -0.85
CA ASN A 108 0.09 -17.46 -1.71
C ASN A 108 1.05 -18.12 -2.70
N ALA A 109 0.92 -19.43 -2.86
CA ALA A 109 1.62 -20.20 -3.87
C ALA A 109 0.68 -20.59 -5.01
N TYR A 110 1.09 -20.29 -6.24
CA TYR A 110 0.37 -20.62 -7.46
C TYR A 110 1.18 -21.61 -8.30
N GLU A 111 0.50 -22.57 -8.92
CA GLU A 111 1.11 -23.48 -9.87
C GLU A 111 1.51 -22.70 -11.12
N LEU A 112 2.76 -22.80 -11.57
CA LEU A 112 3.27 -21.94 -12.64
C LEU A 112 2.55 -22.20 -13.98
N THR A 113 2.23 -23.45 -14.29
CA THR A 113 1.63 -23.84 -15.59
C THR A 113 0.13 -23.56 -15.69
N THR A 114 -0.58 -23.50 -14.57
CA THR A 114 -2.03 -23.29 -14.53
C THR A 114 -2.43 -21.96 -13.91
N LEU A 115 -1.51 -21.34 -13.17
CA LEU A 115 -1.74 -20.20 -12.28
C LEU A 115 -2.86 -20.44 -11.27
N ARG A 116 -3.18 -21.72 -10.98
CA ARG A 116 -4.12 -22.07 -9.93
C ARG A 116 -3.46 -21.94 -8.57
N LEU A 117 -4.21 -21.46 -7.59
CA LEU A 117 -3.78 -21.42 -6.20
C LEU A 117 -3.55 -22.86 -5.71
N ILE A 118 -2.33 -23.16 -5.26
CA ILE A 118 -1.97 -24.46 -4.67
C ILE A 118 -2.13 -24.42 -3.16
N SER A 119 -1.66 -23.33 -2.54
CA SER A 119 -1.70 -23.16 -1.10
C SER A 119 -1.74 -21.68 -0.76
N ALA A 120 -2.59 -21.31 0.18
CA ALA A 120 -2.59 -20.02 0.85
C ALA A 120 -2.19 -20.28 2.30
N PRO A 121 -0.88 -20.51 2.59
CA PRO A 121 -0.46 -20.79 3.95
C PRO A 121 -0.97 -19.74 4.92
N ASP A 122 -1.03 -18.45 4.52
CA ASP A 122 -1.64 -17.37 5.30
C ASP A 122 -2.05 -16.18 4.40
N CYS A 123 -3.10 -16.38 3.58
CA CYS A 123 -3.90 -15.48 2.69
C CYS A 123 -3.23 -14.53 1.66
N LEU A 124 -3.89 -14.41 0.50
CA LEU A 124 -3.74 -13.33 -0.49
C LEU A 124 -5.02 -13.24 -1.37
N ALA A 125 -6.12 -13.80 -0.87
CA ALA A 125 -7.43 -13.92 -1.55
C ALA A 125 -8.66 -13.80 -0.62
N VAL A 126 -8.46 -13.69 0.70
CA VAL A 126 -9.54 -13.59 1.71
C VAL A 126 -9.26 -12.34 2.54
N SER A 127 -10.25 -11.45 2.67
CA SER A 127 -10.11 -10.07 3.14
C SER A 127 -9.88 -9.88 4.65
N ASP A 128 -9.69 -10.95 5.42
CA ASP A 128 -9.69 -10.85 6.87
C ASP A 128 -8.27 -11.13 7.40
N ALA A 129 -7.54 -10.02 7.55
CA ALA A 129 -6.27 -9.83 8.27
C ALA A 129 -5.36 -11.05 8.52
N CYS A 130 -4.17 -11.05 7.92
CA CYS A 130 -3.06 -11.92 8.29
C CYS A 130 -2.14 -11.23 9.31
N GLU A 131 -1.58 -12.00 10.26
CA GLU A 131 -0.67 -11.49 11.30
C GLU A 131 0.73 -11.07 10.78
N GLY A 132 0.91 -11.04 9.46
CA GLY A 132 2.13 -10.60 8.80
C GLY A 132 3.32 -11.57 8.95
N PHE A 133 4.23 -11.52 7.98
CA PHE A 133 5.47 -12.30 7.96
C PHE A 133 6.60 -11.53 8.65
N SER A 134 7.28 -12.17 9.60
CA SER A 134 8.51 -11.60 10.18
C SER A 134 9.64 -11.55 9.13
N LYS A 135 10.62 -10.65 9.31
CA LYS A 135 11.79 -10.58 8.42
C LYS A 135 12.56 -11.90 8.37
N ASP A 136 12.63 -12.61 9.50
CA ASP A 136 13.29 -13.90 9.60
C ASP A 136 12.54 -14.99 8.82
N THR A 137 11.20 -14.95 8.85
CA THR A 137 10.35 -15.86 8.06
C THR A 137 10.53 -15.62 6.55
N ILE A 138 10.62 -14.36 6.14
CA ILE A 138 10.89 -13.99 4.74
C ILE A 138 12.28 -14.50 4.32
N ALA A 139 13.31 -14.30 5.16
CA ALA A 139 14.65 -14.79 4.90
C ALA A 139 14.74 -16.32 4.82
N ALA A 140 13.96 -17.04 5.63
CA ALA A 140 13.90 -18.50 5.62
C ALA A 140 13.33 -19.09 4.32
N LEU A 141 12.54 -18.33 3.55
CA LEU A 141 12.05 -18.74 2.22
C LEU A 141 13.15 -18.73 1.14
N GLY A 142 14.30 -18.13 1.47
CA GLY A 142 15.47 -17.97 0.62
C GLY A 142 15.54 -16.58 0.00
N LYS A 143 16.35 -16.44 -1.06
CA LYS A 143 16.44 -15.18 -1.80
C LYS A 143 15.23 -15.02 -2.73
N PRO A 144 14.49 -13.90 -2.69
CA PRO A 144 13.41 -13.64 -3.63
C PRO A 144 13.97 -13.56 -5.05
N ALA A 145 13.19 -14.07 -6.01
CA ALA A 145 13.52 -13.92 -7.43
C ALA A 145 13.31 -12.48 -7.89
N LEU A 146 12.35 -11.79 -7.28
CA LEU A 146 12.02 -10.40 -7.53
C LEU A 146 11.49 -9.74 -6.28
N VAL A 147 11.87 -8.48 -6.08
CA VAL A 147 11.26 -7.57 -5.11
C VAL A 147 10.70 -6.42 -5.92
N LEU A 148 9.38 -6.25 -5.89
CA LEU A 148 8.69 -5.14 -6.53
C LEU A 148 8.36 -4.12 -5.45
N SER A 149 8.73 -2.87 -5.67
CA SER A 149 8.56 -1.79 -4.70
C SER A 149 7.59 -0.73 -5.23
N GLY A 150 6.55 -0.41 -4.47
CA GLY A 150 5.56 0.60 -4.86
C GLY A 150 6.06 2.06 -4.90
N PHE A 151 7.36 2.33 -4.70
CA PHE A 151 7.94 3.67 -4.50
C PHE A 151 8.97 4.11 -5.53
#